data_AF-A0A2V6H783-F1
#
_entry.id   AF-A0A2V6H783-F1
#
_cell.length_a   1.000
_cell.length_b   1.000
_cell.length_c   1.000
_cell.angle_alpha   90.00
_cell.angle_beta   90.00
_cell.angle_gamma   90.00
#
_symmetry.space_group_name_H-M   'P 1'
#
loop_
_entity.id
_entity.type
_entity.pdbx_description
1 polymer ?
#
loop_
_entity_poly.entity_id
_entity_poly.type
_entity_poly.pdbx_seq_one_letter_code
_entity_poly.pdbx_strand_id
1 'polypeptide(L)'
;MKQLLLNAAEGPMTNPDLVAKRVAAETKQASLMNGFEFKLNGQKTTANQIDDKLEKSTDLAERKAVWETSKEIGPALKENLVKLRGLRNGVAKEMKYPDYFALEVAAYGMTTDEMLKMLEDWMATLRPLYLQLHTWAKYKLAEKFHQPVPKKIPAHWIGNRWAQEWPGLVEAANIDKYFEGRKPEWIVRTAEQFYTGLGFPSLPDSFWQKSDLYPVPPNEKRKKNTHASCWHVDLEHDIRSLQSIEPNARWFFTAHHELGHGHYFMAYTRPEVPYLLRIGAAPGFHEGV
;
A
#
# COMPACT_ATOMS: atom_id res chain seq x y z
N MET A 1 -24.87 13.51 -8.10
CA MET A 1 -25.80 12.57 -7.41
C MET A 1 -25.28 11.14 -7.39
N LYS A 2 -24.81 10.55 -8.50
CA LYS A 2 -24.26 9.18 -8.53
C LYS A 2 -23.13 8.93 -7.52
N GLN A 3 -22.13 9.81 -7.45
CA GLN A 3 -21.03 9.68 -6.47
C GLN A 3 -21.51 9.72 -5.02
N LEU A 4 -22.51 10.55 -4.71
CA LEU A 4 -23.06 10.65 -3.35
C LEU A 4 -23.73 9.33 -2.93
N LEU A 5 -24.38 8.62 -3.86
CA LEU A 5 -24.96 7.31 -3.60
C LEU A 5 -23.89 6.25 -3.36
N LEU A 6 -22.78 6.30 -4.12
CA LEU A 6 -21.64 5.40 -3.90
C LEU A 6 -20.98 5.66 -2.54
N ASN A 7 -20.79 6.92 -2.15
CA ASN A 7 -20.29 7.25 -0.83
C ASN A 7 -21.25 6.78 0.29
N ALA A 8 -22.56 6.91 0.08
CA ALA A 8 -23.57 6.43 1.02
C ALA A 8 -23.61 4.88 1.13
N ALA A 9 -23.13 4.16 0.11
CA ALA A 9 -22.94 2.71 0.19
C ALA A 9 -21.89 2.33 1.23
N GLU A 10 -20.99 3.23 1.62
CA GLU A 10 -20.01 3.01 2.67
C GLU A 10 -20.49 3.58 4.03
N GLY A 11 -21.34 4.61 4.00
CA GLY A 11 -22.13 5.09 5.14
C GLY A 11 -22.75 6.48 4.90
N PRO A 12 -23.96 6.78 5.44
CA PRO A 12 -24.87 5.89 6.17
C PRO A 12 -25.75 5.09 5.19
N MET A 13 -25.58 3.77 5.16
CA MET A 13 -26.45 2.90 4.34
C MET A 13 -27.86 2.80 4.91
N THR A 14 -28.77 2.22 4.12
CA THR A 14 -30.18 2.03 4.49
C THR A 14 -30.44 0.89 5.50
N ASN A 15 -29.49 -0.03 5.73
CA ASN A 15 -29.61 -1.10 6.71
C ASN A 15 -28.62 -0.94 7.87
N PRO A 16 -29.05 -0.38 9.01
CA PRO A 16 -28.19 -0.12 10.16
C PRO A 16 -27.54 -1.38 10.75
N ASP A 17 -28.24 -2.52 10.75
CA ASP A 17 -27.72 -3.77 11.30
C ASP A 17 -26.57 -4.33 10.46
N LEU A 18 -26.71 -4.25 9.13
CA LEU A 18 -25.66 -4.65 8.21
C LEU A 18 -24.44 -3.74 8.33
N VAL A 19 -24.65 -2.42 8.39
CA VAL A 19 -23.59 -1.42 8.61
C VAL A 19 -22.84 -1.72 9.90
N ALA A 20 -23.55 -1.89 11.02
CA ALA A 20 -22.92 -2.13 12.32
C ALA A 20 -22.09 -3.43 12.31
N LYS A 21 -22.62 -4.51 11.73
CA LYS A 21 -21.88 -5.78 11.60
C LYS A 21 -20.65 -5.65 10.71
N ARG A 22 -20.74 -4.89 9.62
CA ARG A 22 -19.62 -4.63 8.71
C ARG A 22 -18.54 -3.82 9.40
N VAL A 23 -18.89 -2.66 9.96
CA VAL A 23 -17.94 -1.77 10.67
C VAL A 23 -17.23 -2.52 11.79
N ALA A 24 -17.94 -3.32 12.57
CA ALA A 24 -17.33 -4.14 13.62
C ALA A 24 -16.35 -5.19 13.06
N ALA A 25 -16.72 -5.86 11.96
CA ALA A 25 -15.85 -6.83 11.31
C ALA A 25 -14.62 -6.19 10.65
N GLU A 26 -14.76 -5.01 10.04
CA GLU A 26 -13.66 -4.25 9.40
C GLU A 26 -12.71 -3.71 10.45
N THR A 27 -13.24 -3.14 11.53
CA THR A 27 -12.44 -2.68 12.67
C THR A 27 -11.65 -3.84 13.28
N LYS A 28 -12.29 -5.01 13.46
CA LYS A 28 -11.60 -6.22 13.95
C LYS A 28 -10.51 -6.68 12.97
N GLN A 29 -10.81 -6.69 11.67
CA GLN A 29 -9.83 -7.06 10.63
C GLN A 29 -8.61 -6.16 10.66
N ALA A 30 -8.84 -4.85 10.61
CA ALA A 30 -7.79 -3.84 10.60
C ALA A 30 -6.96 -3.89 11.89
N SER A 31 -7.61 -4.07 13.04
CA SER A 31 -6.91 -4.19 14.33
C SER A 31 -6.00 -5.42 14.38
N LEU A 32 -6.47 -6.57 13.88
CA LEU A 32 -5.66 -7.79 13.79
C LEU A 32 -4.49 -7.62 12.84
N MET A 33 -4.73 -7.01 11.67
CA MET A 33 -3.71 -6.78 10.65
C MET A 33 -2.65 -5.79 11.13
N ASN A 34 -3.06 -4.61 11.59
CA ASN A 34 -2.17 -3.52 12.01
C ASN A 34 -1.40 -3.87 13.29
N GLY A 35 -1.97 -4.74 14.13
CA GLY A 35 -1.37 -5.20 15.38
C GLY A 35 -0.61 -6.52 15.27
N PHE A 36 -0.49 -7.10 14.07
CA PHE A 36 0.15 -8.39 13.86
C PHE A 36 1.65 -8.32 14.18
N GLU A 37 2.14 -9.27 14.96
CA GLU A 37 3.55 -9.34 15.34
C GLU A 37 4.21 -10.51 14.59
N PHE A 38 5.06 -10.19 13.63
CA PHE A 38 5.83 -11.19 12.88
C PHE A 38 6.92 -11.80 13.76
N LYS A 39 7.14 -13.11 13.64
CA LYS A 39 8.18 -13.82 14.39
C LYS A 39 9.04 -14.67 13.48
N LEU A 40 10.31 -14.30 13.34
CA LEU A 40 11.32 -15.10 12.63
C LEU A 40 12.10 -15.90 13.67
N ASN A 41 12.05 -17.24 13.59
CA ASN A 41 12.73 -18.14 14.54
C ASN A 41 12.37 -17.83 16.02
N GLY A 42 11.11 -17.49 16.28
CA GLY A 42 10.61 -17.13 17.61
C GLY A 42 10.96 -15.71 18.09
N GLN A 43 11.79 -14.97 17.34
CA GLN A 43 12.14 -13.59 17.64
C GLN A 43 11.26 -12.61 16.87
N LYS A 44 10.84 -11.53 17.53
CA LYS A 44 10.03 -10.47 16.89
C LYS A 44 10.80 -9.83 15.74
N THR A 45 10.12 -9.59 14.63
CA THR A 45 10.67 -8.89 13.46
C THR A 45 9.67 -7.87 12.93
N THR A 46 10.16 -6.93 12.12
CA THR A 46 9.38 -5.86 11.48
C THR A 46 9.27 -6.08 9.97
N ALA A 47 8.33 -5.38 9.33
CA ALA A 47 8.19 -5.40 7.88
C ALA A 47 9.47 -4.91 7.16
N ASN A 48 10.13 -3.85 7.67
CA ASN A 48 11.41 -3.37 7.13
C ASN A 48 12.49 -4.46 7.24
N GLN A 49 12.64 -5.08 8.42
CA GLN A 49 13.63 -6.16 8.61
C GLN A 49 13.37 -7.38 7.71
N ILE A 50 12.10 -7.74 7.48
CA ILE A 50 11.74 -8.83 6.56
C ILE A 50 12.22 -8.50 5.15
N ASP A 51 11.91 -7.31 4.64
CA ASP A 51 12.29 -6.95 3.28
C ASP A 51 13.81 -6.75 3.14
N ASP A 52 14.46 -6.11 4.12
CA ASP A 52 15.91 -5.96 4.19
C ASP A 52 16.63 -7.31 4.11
N LYS A 53 16.15 -8.31 4.85
CA LYS A 53 16.70 -9.67 4.80
C LYS A 53 16.45 -10.32 3.45
N LEU A 54 15.26 -10.15 2.86
CA LEU A 54 14.97 -10.60 1.50
C LEU A 54 15.80 -9.87 0.44
N GLU A 55 16.29 -8.67 0.68
CA GLU A 55 17.12 -7.97 -0.28
C GLU A 55 18.59 -8.39 -0.16
N LYS A 56 19.10 -8.44 1.07
CA LYS A 56 20.53 -8.59 1.38
C LYS A 56 21.01 -10.05 1.45
N SER A 57 20.18 -10.99 1.91
CA SER A 57 20.60 -12.38 2.11
C SER A 57 20.76 -13.13 0.79
N THR A 58 21.85 -13.88 0.64
CA THR A 58 22.07 -14.84 -0.46
C THR A 58 21.75 -16.28 -0.08
N ASP A 59 21.46 -16.56 1.20
CA ASP A 59 21.08 -17.89 1.68
C ASP A 59 19.60 -18.16 1.36
N LEU A 60 19.34 -19.09 0.44
CA LEU A 60 17.98 -19.46 0.06
C LEU A 60 17.14 -20.02 1.21
N ALA A 61 17.74 -20.72 2.18
CA ALA A 61 17.03 -21.25 3.33
C ALA A 61 16.59 -20.13 4.27
N GLU A 62 17.48 -19.17 4.56
CA GLU A 62 17.12 -17.98 5.34
C GLU A 62 16.03 -17.17 4.63
N ARG A 63 16.21 -16.88 3.33
CA ARG A 63 15.23 -16.13 2.55
C ARG A 63 13.85 -16.79 2.54
N LYS A 64 13.81 -18.11 2.42
CA LYS A 64 12.56 -18.87 2.48
C LYS A 64 11.89 -18.70 3.85
N ALA A 65 12.64 -18.88 4.94
CA ALA A 65 12.11 -18.69 6.29
C ALA A 65 11.57 -17.26 6.51
N VAL A 66 12.33 -16.25 6.08
CA VAL A 66 11.91 -14.83 6.14
C VAL A 66 10.65 -14.57 5.32
N TRP A 67 10.58 -15.12 4.10
CA TRP A 67 9.41 -14.99 3.25
C TRP A 67 8.19 -15.67 3.86
N GLU A 68 8.33 -16.87 4.42
CA GLU A 68 7.27 -17.60 5.11
C GLU A 68 6.77 -16.86 6.34
N THR A 69 7.66 -16.27 7.15
CA THR A 69 7.28 -15.38 8.26
C THR A 69 6.36 -14.25 7.78
N SER A 70 6.63 -13.64 6.62
CA SER A 70 5.75 -12.60 6.06
C SER A 70 4.33 -13.10 5.72
N LYS A 71 4.12 -14.42 5.62
CA LYS A 71 2.83 -15.04 5.28
C LYS A 71 2.03 -15.50 6.50
N GLU A 72 2.62 -15.54 7.69
CA GLU A 72 1.97 -15.96 8.94
C GLU A 72 0.70 -15.13 9.25
N ILE A 73 0.66 -13.89 8.80
CA ILE A 73 -0.51 -13.02 8.93
C ILE A 73 -1.73 -13.55 8.18
N GLY A 74 -1.53 -14.25 7.06
CA GLY A 74 -2.60 -14.74 6.18
C GLY A 74 -3.60 -15.66 6.91
N PRO A 75 -3.15 -16.76 7.54
CA PRO A 75 -4.01 -17.64 8.34
C PRO A 75 -4.80 -16.89 9.42
N ALA A 76 -4.16 -15.96 10.14
CA ALA A 76 -4.80 -15.18 11.21
C ALA A 76 -5.93 -14.26 10.70
N LEU A 77 -5.82 -13.79 9.45
CA LEU A 77 -6.81 -12.89 8.83
C LEU A 77 -7.93 -13.63 8.07
N LYS A 78 -7.73 -14.91 7.72
CA LYS A 78 -8.59 -15.65 6.78
C LYS A 78 -10.06 -15.69 7.21
N GLU A 79 -10.35 -16.10 8.44
CA GLU A 79 -11.74 -16.32 8.87
C GLU A 79 -12.57 -15.04 8.81
N ASN A 80 -12.00 -13.93 9.29
CA ASN A 80 -12.70 -12.65 9.31
C ASN A 80 -12.80 -12.02 7.91
N LEU A 81 -11.82 -12.26 7.01
CA LEU A 81 -11.95 -11.90 5.58
C LEU A 81 -13.13 -12.60 4.89
N VAL A 82 -13.34 -13.89 5.14
CA VAL A 82 -14.47 -14.65 4.57
C VAL A 82 -15.80 -14.07 5.05
N LYS A 83 -15.89 -13.70 6.33
CA LYS A 83 -17.06 -13.02 6.89
C LYS A 83 -17.27 -11.65 6.26
N LEU A 84 -16.20 -10.86 6.12
CA LEU A 84 -16.24 -9.54 5.50
C LEU A 84 -16.72 -9.56 4.06
N ARG A 85 -16.26 -10.53 3.26
CA ARG A 85 -16.78 -10.75 1.90
C ARG A 85 -18.30 -10.87 1.89
N GLY A 86 -18.87 -11.65 2.81
CA GLY A 86 -20.32 -11.82 2.92
C GLY A 86 -21.04 -10.52 3.26
N LEU A 87 -20.52 -9.76 4.23
CA LEU A 87 -21.08 -8.48 4.66
C LEU A 87 -21.01 -7.43 3.54
N ARG A 88 -19.87 -7.30 2.87
CA ARG A 88 -19.65 -6.41 1.73
C ARG A 88 -20.55 -6.74 0.53
N ASN A 89 -20.75 -8.02 0.24
CA ASN A 89 -21.73 -8.43 -0.78
C ASN A 89 -23.18 -8.11 -0.36
N GLY A 90 -23.49 -8.12 0.94
CA GLY A 90 -24.78 -7.62 1.44
C GLY A 90 -24.98 -6.14 1.09
N VAL A 91 -23.96 -5.32 1.34
CA VAL A 91 -23.99 -3.88 1.03
C VAL A 91 -24.23 -3.64 -0.45
N ALA A 92 -23.48 -4.33 -1.30
CA ALA A 92 -23.62 -4.22 -2.75
C ALA A 92 -25.04 -4.54 -3.22
N LYS A 93 -25.66 -5.60 -2.67
CA LYS A 93 -27.01 -6.02 -3.02
C LYS A 93 -28.07 -5.00 -2.62
N GLU A 94 -27.92 -4.35 -1.47
CA GLU A 94 -28.81 -3.25 -1.07
C GLU A 94 -28.74 -2.07 -2.04
N MET A 95 -27.52 -1.79 -2.53
CA MET A 95 -27.25 -0.80 -3.57
C MET A 95 -27.63 -1.28 -4.98
N LYS A 96 -28.24 -2.47 -5.12
CA LYS A 96 -28.66 -3.10 -6.38
C LYS A 96 -27.51 -3.49 -7.32
N TYR A 97 -26.31 -3.68 -6.77
CA TYR A 97 -25.19 -4.30 -7.46
C TYR A 97 -25.15 -5.82 -7.19
N PRO A 98 -24.67 -6.64 -8.14
CA PRO A 98 -24.64 -8.09 -7.97
C PRO A 98 -23.69 -8.55 -6.85
N ASP A 99 -22.58 -7.85 -6.67
CA ASP A 99 -21.57 -8.12 -5.66
C ASP A 99 -20.72 -6.86 -5.37
N TYR A 100 -19.84 -6.97 -4.37
CA TYR A 100 -19.00 -5.85 -3.95
C TYR A 100 -18.00 -5.41 -5.03
N PHE A 101 -17.55 -6.30 -5.91
CA PHE A 101 -16.65 -5.92 -7.01
C PHE A 101 -17.37 -4.98 -7.98
N ALA A 102 -18.62 -5.28 -8.35
CA ALA A 102 -19.41 -4.40 -9.19
C ALA A 102 -19.69 -3.03 -8.54
N LEU A 103 -19.86 -2.99 -7.22
CA LEU A 103 -20.01 -1.73 -6.47
C LEU A 103 -18.72 -0.88 -6.54
N GLU A 104 -17.54 -1.48 -6.31
CA GLU A 104 -16.25 -0.78 -6.39
C GLU A 104 -15.95 -0.28 -7.82
N VAL A 105 -16.24 -1.11 -8.83
CA VAL A 105 -16.05 -0.73 -10.26
C VAL A 105 -16.93 0.46 -10.64
N ALA A 106 -18.10 0.61 -10.03
CA ALA A 106 -18.98 1.75 -10.29
C ALA A 106 -18.36 3.11 -9.92
N ALA A 107 -17.37 3.13 -9.01
CA ALA A 107 -16.61 4.34 -8.65
C ALA A 107 -15.70 4.83 -9.80
N TYR A 108 -15.36 3.94 -10.75
CA TYR A 108 -14.68 4.32 -11.99
C TYR A 108 -15.65 4.77 -13.09
N GLY A 109 -16.96 4.77 -12.82
CA GLY A 109 -17.99 5.05 -13.82
C GLY A 109 -18.17 3.94 -14.84
N MET A 110 -17.58 2.76 -14.63
CA MET A 110 -17.60 1.62 -15.53
C MET A 110 -18.58 0.52 -15.06
N THR A 111 -18.95 -0.36 -15.97
CA THR A 111 -19.48 -1.69 -15.70
C THR A 111 -18.34 -2.68 -15.42
N THR A 112 -18.66 -3.84 -14.83
CA THR A 112 -17.68 -4.91 -14.61
C THR A 112 -17.06 -5.40 -15.91
N ASP A 113 -17.85 -5.50 -16.98
CA ASP A 113 -17.37 -5.99 -18.27
C ASP A 113 -16.40 -5.01 -18.93
N GLU A 114 -16.69 -3.72 -18.86
CA GLU A 114 -15.76 -2.66 -19.32
C GLU A 114 -14.45 -2.68 -18.54
N MET A 115 -14.51 -2.80 -17.21
CA MET A 115 -13.32 -2.90 -16.37
C MET A 115 -12.49 -4.14 -16.71
N LEU A 116 -13.11 -5.32 -16.80
CA LEU A 116 -12.41 -6.56 -17.13
C LEU A 116 -11.79 -6.50 -18.52
N LYS A 117 -12.51 -5.96 -19.51
CA LYS A 117 -12.00 -5.79 -20.87
C LYS A 117 -10.77 -4.87 -20.90
N MET A 118 -10.81 -3.75 -20.16
CA MET A 118 -9.67 -2.84 -20.04
C MET A 118 -8.44 -3.54 -19.43
N LEU A 119 -8.65 -4.30 -18.34
CA LEU A 119 -7.57 -5.04 -17.67
C LEU A 119 -6.99 -6.15 -18.58
N GLU A 120 -7.83 -6.85 -19.33
CA GLU A 120 -7.41 -7.85 -20.33
C GLU A 120 -6.58 -7.22 -21.44
N ASP A 121 -6.99 -6.05 -21.96
CA ASP A 121 -6.24 -5.32 -22.99
C ASP A 121 -4.88 -4.84 -22.49
N TRP A 122 -4.81 -4.32 -21.25
CA TRP A 122 -3.53 -3.98 -20.62
C TRP A 122 -2.64 -5.20 -20.45
N MET A 123 -3.19 -6.32 -19.97
CA MET A 123 -2.44 -7.57 -19.82
C MET A 123 -1.95 -8.10 -21.17
N ALA A 124 -2.75 -8.03 -22.23
CA ALA A 124 -2.34 -8.44 -23.57
C ALA A 124 -1.21 -7.56 -24.10
N THR A 125 -1.31 -6.24 -23.89
CA THR A 125 -0.32 -5.24 -24.34
C THR A 125 1.01 -5.38 -23.61
N LEU A 126 0.98 -5.57 -22.28
CA LEU A 126 2.18 -5.62 -21.44
C LEU A 126 2.83 -7.00 -21.38
N ARG A 127 2.09 -8.08 -21.71
CA ARG A 127 2.58 -9.46 -21.60
C ARG A 127 3.89 -9.72 -22.37
N PRO A 128 4.10 -9.25 -23.61
CA PRO A 128 5.38 -9.46 -24.30
C PRO A 128 6.57 -8.87 -23.55
N LEU A 129 6.44 -7.65 -23.02
CA LEU A 129 7.47 -7.01 -22.21
C LEU A 129 7.69 -7.76 -20.90
N TYR A 130 6.62 -8.10 -20.18
CA TYR A 130 6.70 -8.84 -18.92
C TYR A 130 7.37 -10.21 -19.10
N LEU A 131 7.07 -10.94 -20.18
CA LEU A 131 7.67 -12.26 -20.44
C LEU A 131 9.17 -12.17 -20.73
N GLN A 132 9.61 -11.12 -21.44
CA GLN A 132 11.04 -10.87 -21.65
C GLN A 132 11.72 -10.52 -20.32
N LEU A 133 11.13 -9.61 -19.53
CA LEU A 133 11.67 -9.22 -18.23
C LEU A 133 11.71 -10.39 -17.24
N HIS A 134 10.63 -11.17 -17.12
CA HIS A 134 10.56 -12.37 -16.30
C HIS A 134 11.58 -13.42 -16.75
N THR A 135 11.77 -13.60 -18.06
CA THR A 135 12.77 -14.53 -18.60
C THR A 135 14.18 -14.06 -18.26
N TRP A 136 14.50 -12.78 -18.44
CA TRP A 136 15.79 -12.26 -18.01
C TRP A 136 16.00 -12.40 -16.49
N ALA A 137 15.01 -12.01 -15.69
CA ALA A 137 15.09 -12.03 -14.22
C ALA A 137 15.30 -13.44 -13.66
N LYS A 138 14.61 -14.47 -14.19
CA LYS A 138 14.81 -15.84 -13.71
C LYS A 138 16.23 -16.37 -13.97
N TYR A 139 16.86 -15.97 -15.07
CA TYR A 139 18.26 -16.34 -15.35
C TYR A 139 19.21 -15.60 -14.41
N LYS A 140 19.00 -14.30 -14.18
CA LYS A 140 19.81 -13.51 -13.26
C LYS A 140 19.71 -13.97 -11.80
N LEU A 141 18.51 -14.33 -11.35
CA LEU A 141 18.33 -14.88 -10.01
C LEU A 141 18.94 -16.28 -9.89
N ALA A 142 18.82 -17.12 -10.91
CA ALA A 142 19.45 -18.45 -10.92
C ALA A 142 20.98 -18.34 -10.85
N GLU A 143 21.58 -17.41 -11.60
CA GLU A 143 23.00 -17.06 -11.52
C GLU A 143 23.38 -16.59 -10.10
N LYS A 144 22.64 -15.61 -9.55
CA LYS A 144 22.87 -15.03 -8.21
C LYS A 144 22.86 -16.08 -7.09
N PHE A 145 21.96 -17.06 -7.16
CA PHE A 145 21.79 -18.07 -6.11
C PHE A 145 22.47 -19.41 -6.43
N HIS A 146 23.24 -19.49 -7.52
CA HIS A 146 23.90 -20.71 -7.99
C HIS A 146 22.93 -21.90 -8.12
N GLN A 147 21.76 -21.65 -8.70
CA GLN A 147 20.71 -22.65 -8.92
C GLN A 147 20.47 -22.86 -10.41
N PRO A 148 19.88 -24.01 -10.83
CA PRO A 148 19.37 -24.15 -12.18
C PRO A 148 18.26 -23.13 -12.47
N VAL A 149 18.15 -22.68 -13.72
CA VAL A 149 17.12 -21.73 -14.13
C VAL A 149 15.72 -22.35 -13.94
N PRO A 150 14.86 -21.77 -13.09
CA PRO A 150 13.57 -22.37 -12.79
C PRO A 150 12.55 -22.09 -13.91
N LYS A 151 11.45 -22.87 -13.95
CA LYS A 151 10.32 -22.59 -14.86
C LYS A 151 9.57 -21.32 -14.46
N LYS A 152 9.33 -21.14 -13.16
CA LYS A 152 8.74 -19.94 -12.53
C LYS A 152 9.69 -19.51 -11.42
N ILE A 153 9.88 -18.21 -11.24
CA ILE A 153 10.73 -17.68 -10.16
C ILE A 153 10.10 -18.04 -8.80
N PRO A 154 10.82 -18.71 -7.89
CA PRO A 154 10.35 -18.89 -6.51
C PRO A 154 10.17 -17.54 -5.83
N ALA A 155 9.03 -17.29 -5.18
CA ALA A 155 8.69 -15.96 -4.66
C ALA A 155 9.72 -15.41 -3.66
N HIS A 156 10.35 -16.28 -2.85
CA HIS A 156 11.39 -15.90 -1.89
C HIS A 156 12.75 -15.57 -2.53
N TRP A 157 12.92 -15.75 -3.85
CA TRP A 157 14.13 -15.30 -4.57
C TRP A 157 14.11 -13.80 -4.85
N ILE A 158 12.93 -13.17 -4.84
CA ILE A 158 12.77 -11.74 -5.11
C ILE A 158 12.90 -10.96 -3.80
N GLY A 159 13.53 -9.78 -3.84
CA GLY A 159 13.82 -8.93 -2.67
C GLY A 159 12.62 -8.19 -2.05
N ASN A 160 11.40 -8.60 -2.37
CA ASN A 160 10.17 -8.02 -1.85
C ASN A 160 9.25 -9.16 -1.41
N ARG A 161 8.71 -9.07 -0.19
CA ARG A 161 7.88 -10.16 0.39
C ARG A 161 6.68 -10.53 -0.47
N TRP A 162 6.14 -9.64 -1.29
CA TRP A 162 5.03 -9.91 -2.20
C TRP A 162 5.45 -10.12 -3.66
N ALA A 163 6.72 -9.91 -3.98
CA ALA A 163 7.24 -9.89 -5.35
C ALA A 163 6.50 -8.91 -6.29
N GLN A 164 5.89 -7.86 -5.73
CA GLN A 164 5.23 -6.79 -6.49
C GLN A 164 6.24 -5.83 -7.14
N GLU A 165 7.43 -5.75 -6.55
CA GLU A 165 8.60 -5.03 -7.04
C GLU A 165 9.81 -5.95 -6.94
N TRP A 166 10.79 -5.78 -7.83
CA TRP A 166 11.95 -6.67 -7.92
C TRP A 166 13.26 -5.92 -7.62
N PRO A 167 13.45 -5.43 -6.39
CA PRO A 167 14.64 -4.68 -6.01
C PRO A 167 15.90 -5.55 -6.07
N GLY A 168 17.05 -4.91 -6.25
CA GLY A 168 18.35 -5.59 -6.26
C GLY A 168 18.62 -6.49 -7.49
N LEU A 169 17.80 -6.43 -8.54
CA LEU A 169 18.05 -7.13 -9.82
C LEU A 169 19.04 -6.39 -10.73
N VAL A 170 19.04 -5.05 -10.67
CA VAL A 170 19.90 -4.19 -11.50
C VAL A 170 20.72 -3.30 -10.58
N GLU A 171 22.02 -3.57 -10.47
CA GLU A 171 22.91 -2.82 -9.58
C GLU A 171 22.96 -1.32 -9.92
N ALA A 172 22.94 -0.98 -11.21
CA ALA A 172 22.95 0.42 -11.66
C ALA A 172 21.70 1.22 -11.24
N ALA A 173 20.61 0.54 -10.87
CA ALA A 173 19.41 1.17 -10.34
C ALA A 173 19.48 1.41 -8.82
N ASN A 174 20.48 0.85 -8.14
CA ASN A 174 20.67 1.06 -6.70
C ASN A 174 21.24 2.45 -6.43
N ILE A 175 20.47 3.26 -5.72
CA ILE A 175 20.83 4.62 -5.32
C ILE A 175 21.00 4.78 -3.80
N ASP A 176 20.98 3.69 -3.03
CA ASP A 176 21.05 3.70 -1.56
C ASP A 176 22.28 4.42 -1.02
N LYS A 177 23.41 4.34 -1.73
CA LYS A 177 24.65 5.03 -1.37
C LYS A 177 24.48 6.54 -1.18
N TYR A 178 23.50 7.17 -1.84
CA TYR A 178 23.26 8.61 -1.71
C TYR A 178 22.48 8.98 -0.44
N PHE A 179 21.98 8.00 0.29
CA PHE A 179 21.22 8.18 1.54
C PHE A 179 22.05 7.84 2.78
N GLU A 180 23.23 7.24 2.61
CA GLU A 180 24.16 6.96 3.71
C GLU A 180 24.49 8.22 4.52
N GLY A 181 24.45 8.10 5.84
CA GLY A 181 24.70 9.22 6.77
C GLY A 181 23.58 10.26 6.85
N ARG A 182 22.51 10.16 6.03
CA ARG A 182 21.37 11.07 6.12
C ARG A 182 20.45 10.68 7.27
N LYS A 183 19.78 11.68 7.84
CA LYS A 183 18.72 11.47 8.84
C LYS A 183 17.40 11.11 8.14
N PRO A 184 16.54 10.26 8.73
CA PRO A 184 15.20 9.99 8.20
C PRO A 184 14.39 11.26 7.88
N GLU A 185 14.51 12.32 8.69
CA GLU A 185 13.83 13.60 8.44
C GLU A 185 14.21 14.23 7.10
N TRP A 186 15.47 14.06 6.66
CA TRP A 186 15.92 14.58 5.37
C TRP A 186 15.10 14.01 4.22
N ILE A 187 14.66 12.74 4.31
CA ILE A 187 13.81 12.11 3.29
C ILE A 187 12.49 12.88 3.15
N VAL A 188 11.80 13.11 4.27
CA VAL A 188 10.48 13.78 4.29
C VAL A 188 10.61 15.22 3.82
N ARG A 189 11.63 15.94 4.30
CA ARG A 189 11.90 17.32 3.89
C ARG A 189 12.21 17.43 2.40
N THR A 190 12.95 16.47 1.86
CA THR A 190 13.27 16.45 0.42
C THR A 190 12.02 16.18 -0.41
N ALA A 191 11.15 15.28 0.05
CA ALA A 191 9.87 15.03 -0.60
C ALA A 191 8.97 16.28 -0.60
N GLU A 192 8.88 17.03 0.51
CA GLU A 192 8.16 18.32 0.54
C GLU A 192 8.83 19.37 -0.38
N GLN A 193 10.17 19.41 -0.41
CA GLN A 193 10.93 20.30 -1.29
C GLN A 193 10.65 20.05 -2.76
N PHE A 194 10.43 18.80 -3.17
CA PHE A 194 10.04 18.46 -4.54
C PHE A 194 8.72 19.16 -4.91
N TYR A 195 7.66 19.00 -4.11
CA TYR A 195 6.36 19.61 -4.40
C TYR A 195 6.39 21.14 -4.30
N THR A 196 7.05 21.70 -3.29
CA THR A 196 7.18 23.16 -3.16
C THR A 196 8.02 23.75 -4.29
N GLY A 197 9.03 23.02 -4.80
CA GLY A 197 9.80 23.41 -5.98
C GLY A 197 8.97 23.42 -7.28
N LEU A 198 7.92 22.60 -7.35
CA LEU A 198 6.92 22.65 -8.43
C LEU A 198 5.88 23.78 -8.27
N GLY A 199 5.93 24.53 -7.16
CA GLY A 199 5.03 25.64 -6.87
C GLY A 199 3.81 25.27 -6.01
N PHE A 200 3.75 24.07 -5.44
CA PHE A 200 2.73 23.72 -4.46
C PHE A 200 2.99 24.40 -3.10
N PRO A 201 1.96 24.68 -2.30
CA PRO A 201 2.15 25.17 -0.93
C PRO A 201 2.83 24.12 -0.04
N SER A 202 3.56 24.57 0.98
CA SER A 202 4.12 23.71 2.03
C SER A 202 3.03 22.94 2.78
N LEU A 203 3.38 21.78 3.32
CA LEU A 203 2.45 20.97 4.12
C LEU A 203 2.05 21.73 5.39
N PRO A 204 0.82 21.52 5.90
CA PRO A 204 0.37 22.18 7.13
C PRO A 204 1.19 21.73 8.34
N ASP A 205 1.23 22.57 9.38
CA ASP A 205 1.92 22.27 10.64
C ASP A 205 1.43 20.95 11.28
N SER A 206 0.16 20.59 11.06
CA SER A 206 -0.40 19.31 11.53
C SER A 206 0.39 18.12 11.02
N PHE A 207 0.89 18.18 9.78
CA PHE A 207 1.68 17.12 9.19
C PHE A 207 2.96 16.92 9.99
N TRP A 208 3.70 17.99 10.26
CA TRP A 208 4.97 17.92 10.97
C TRP A 208 4.81 17.58 12.45
N GLN A 209 3.76 18.06 13.09
CA GLN A 209 3.55 17.92 14.53
C GLN A 209 2.80 16.65 14.94
N LYS A 210 1.94 16.10 14.06
CA LYS A 210 1.01 15.02 14.42
C LYS A 210 1.18 13.73 13.62
N SER A 211 2.07 13.69 12.62
CA SER A 211 2.38 12.48 11.87
C SER A 211 3.25 11.51 12.65
N ASP A 212 3.10 10.21 12.40
CA ASP A 212 3.96 9.16 12.94
C ASP A 212 4.87 8.65 11.82
N LEU A 213 5.96 9.37 11.54
CA LEU A 213 6.77 9.21 10.32
C LEU A 213 7.87 8.15 10.41
N TYR A 214 8.32 7.80 11.62
CA TYR A 214 9.53 7.00 11.82
C TYR A 214 9.23 5.63 12.44
N PRO A 215 10.11 4.63 12.28
CA PRO A 215 9.94 3.32 12.91
C PRO A 215 9.71 3.44 14.43
N VAL A 216 8.91 2.52 14.99
CA VAL A 216 8.74 2.45 16.44
C VAL A 216 10.09 2.12 17.08
N PRO A 217 10.59 2.94 18.01
CA PRO A 217 11.82 2.64 18.73
C PRO A 217 11.74 1.28 19.45
N PRO A 218 12.83 0.48 19.48
CA PRO A 218 12.79 -0.87 20.06
C PRO A 218 12.34 -0.95 21.53
N ASN A 219 12.46 0.14 22.28
CA ASN A 219 12.08 0.25 23.69
C ASN A 219 10.60 0.64 23.91
N GLU A 220 9.87 1.01 22.87
CA GLU A 220 8.46 1.36 22.98
C GLU A 220 7.55 0.13 22.84
N LYS A 221 6.50 0.07 23.66
CA LYS A 221 5.52 -1.02 23.66
C LYS A 221 4.37 -0.80 22.67
N ARG A 222 4.29 0.38 22.07
CA ARG A 222 3.20 0.70 21.14
C ARG A 222 3.36 -0.12 19.86
N LYS A 223 2.23 -0.55 19.30
CA LYS A 223 2.19 -1.18 17.98
C LYS A 223 1.91 -0.11 16.94
N LYS A 224 2.41 -0.33 15.73
CA LYS A 224 2.24 0.58 14.61
C LYS A 224 1.87 -0.21 13.37
N ASN A 225 0.94 0.33 12.58
CA ASN A 225 0.63 -0.22 11.27
C ASN A 225 1.91 -0.21 10.41
N THR A 226 2.20 -1.33 9.75
CA THR A 226 3.41 -1.48 8.94
C THR A 226 3.27 -0.92 7.52
N HIS A 227 2.06 -0.54 7.11
CA HIS A 227 1.81 0.07 5.80
C HIS A 227 1.84 1.60 5.88
N ALA A 228 2.53 2.22 4.93
CA ALA A 228 2.54 3.68 4.77
C ALA A 228 1.13 4.16 4.38
N SER A 229 0.76 5.36 4.85
CA SER A 229 -0.50 6.01 4.47
C SER A 229 -0.48 7.50 4.79
N CYS A 230 -1.27 8.26 4.04
CA CYS A 230 -1.53 9.67 4.25
C CYS A 230 -3.03 9.91 4.46
N TRP A 231 -3.37 10.76 5.42
CA TRP A 231 -4.73 10.93 5.92
C TRP A 231 -5.14 12.39 5.91
N HIS A 232 -6.32 12.65 5.37
CA HIS A 232 -7.02 13.93 5.45
C HIS A 232 -8.06 13.86 6.57
N VAL A 233 -7.66 14.20 7.79
CA VAL A 233 -8.38 13.81 9.02
C VAL A 233 -9.68 14.58 9.20
N ASP A 234 -9.67 15.88 8.92
CA ASP A 234 -10.80 16.80 9.09
C ASP A 234 -11.42 17.21 7.74
N LEU A 235 -10.92 16.66 6.63
CA LEU A 235 -11.21 17.09 5.27
C LEU A 235 -10.89 18.58 5.00
N GLU A 236 -10.09 19.22 5.84
CA GLU A 236 -9.63 20.61 5.71
C GLU A 236 -8.11 20.70 5.81
N HIS A 237 -7.59 21.03 6.98
CA HIS A 237 -6.19 21.43 7.19
C HIS A 237 -5.42 20.44 8.06
N ASP A 238 -6.07 19.45 8.67
CA ASP A 238 -5.41 18.39 9.44
C ASP A 238 -5.02 17.22 8.54
N ILE A 239 -3.85 17.36 7.92
CA ILE A 239 -3.21 16.30 7.14
C ILE A 239 -2.13 15.65 7.99
N ARG A 240 -2.08 14.31 7.98
CA ARG A 240 -1.10 13.50 8.71
C ARG A 240 -0.65 12.32 7.88
N SER A 241 0.52 11.78 8.17
CA SER A 241 1.01 10.56 7.56
C SER A 241 1.51 9.57 8.62
N LEU A 242 1.34 8.29 8.32
CA LEU A 242 1.89 7.18 9.09
C LEU A 242 2.85 6.44 8.17
N GLN A 243 4.13 6.45 8.52
CA GLN A 243 5.20 5.82 7.74
C GLN A 243 6.25 5.22 8.67
N SER A 244 7.22 4.46 8.18
CA SER A 244 8.33 3.93 9.00
C SER A 244 9.67 4.25 8.35
N ILE A 245 9.88 5.53 8.08
CA ILE A 245 10.94 6.07 7.22
C ILE A 245 12.34 5.76 7.74
N GLU A 246 13.15 5.19 6.86
CA GLU A 246 14.59 4.98 7.01
C GLU A 246 15.34 5.70 5.87
N PRO A 247 16.64 6.01 6.04
CA PRO A 247 17.39 6.74 5.03
C PRO A 247 17.85 5.79 3.91
N ASN A 248 16.91 5.36 3.05
CA ASN A 248 17.16 4.53 1.88
C ASN A 248 16.25 4.90 0.71
N ALA A 249 16.53 4.35 -0.47
CA ALA A 249 15.81 4.65 -1.71
C ALA A 249 14.32 4.28 -1.63
N ARG A 250 13.99 3.15 -1.01
CA ARG A 250 12.60 2.72 -0.84
C ARG A 250 11.79 3.79 -0.13
N TRP A 251 12.22 4.21 1.05
CA TRP A 251 11.49 5.21 1.84
C TRP A 251 11.54 6.60 1.21
N PHE A 252 12.54 6.89 0.38
CA PHE A 252 12.53 8.08 -0.47
C PHE A 252 11.35 8.07 -1.45
N PHE A 253 11.18 6.99 -2.22
CA PHE A 253 10.03 6.88 -3.15
C PHE A 253 8.70 6.82 -2.40
N THR A 254 8.60 6.06 -1.31
CA THR A 254 7.39 5.99 -0.50
C THR A 254 7.02 7.36 0.08
N ALA A 255 7.97 8.13 0.61
CA ALA A 255 7.67 9.46 1.12
C ALA A 255 7.13 10.40 0.02
N HIS A 256 7.69 10.35 -1.19
CA HIS A 256 7.15 11.16 -2.31
C HIS A 256 5.71 10.78 -2.62
N HIS A 257 5.42 9.48 -2.72
CA HIS A 257 4.06 8.98 -2.96
C HIS A 257 3.06 9.44 -1.88
N GLU A 258 3.40 9.24 -0.59
CA GLU A 258 2.50 9.64 0.51
C GLU A 258 2.29 11.15 0.59
N LEU A 259 3.32 11.95 0.27
CA LEU A 259 3.19 13.40 0.21
C LEU A 259 2.40 13.85 -1.03
N GLY A 260 2.42 13.08 -2.12
CA GLY A 260 1.54 13.27 -3.27
C GLY A 260 0.07 13.25 -2.88
N HIS A 261 -0.35 12.27 -2.07
CA HIS A 261 -1.67 12.28 -1.46
C HIS A 261 -1.93 13.55 -0.63
N GLY A 262 -0.97 13.95 0.22
CA GLY A 262 -1.07 15.16 1.05
C GLY A 262 -1.29 16.44 0.24
N HIS A 263 -0.50 16.63 -0.83
CA HIS A 263 -0.67 17.79 -1.71
C HIS A 263 -1.96 17.71 -2.54
N TYR A 264 -2.38 16.51 -2.92
CA TYR A 264 -3.67 16.34 -3.60
C TYR A 264 -4.84 16.71 -2.68
N PHE A 265 -4.77 16.31 -1.40
CA PHE A 265 -5.73 16.71 -0.37
C PHE A 265 -5.84 18.24 -0.29
N MET A 266 -4.71 18.92 -0.18
CA MET A 266 -4.67 20.39 -0.15
C MET A 266 -5.25 21.02 -1.43
N ALA A 267 -4.98 20.44 -2.59
CA ALA A 267 -5.42 20.98 -3.88
C ALA A 267 -6.95 21.01 -4.04
N TYR A 268 -7.66 19.99 -3.50
CA TYR A 268 -9.11 19.96 -3.53
C TYR A 268 -9.78 20.52 -2.27
N THR A 269 -9.03 20.89 -1.22
CA THR A 269 -9.55 21.61 -0.05
C THR A 269 -9.83 23.07 -0.41
N ARG A 270 -10.94 23.29 -1.12
CA ARG A 270 -11.38 24.63 -1.53
C ARG A 270 -12.88 24.80 -1.30
N PRO A 271 -13.37 26.04 -1.14
CA PRO A 271 -14.80 26.29 -0.92
C PRO A 271 -15.71 25.75 -2.04
N GLU A 272 -15.21 25.69 -3.27
CA GLU A 272 -15.96 25.23 -4.44
C GLU A 272 -16.08 23.70 -4.51
N VAL A 273 -15.30 22.96 -3.71
CA VAL A 273 -15.34 21.50 -3.64
C VAL A 273 -16.03 21.08 -2.34
N PRO A 274 -17.28 20.62 -2.40
CA PRO A 274 -18.01 20.15 -1.22
C PRO A 274 -17.26 19.01 -0.52
N TYR A 275 -17.37 18.91 0.80
CA TYR A 275 -16.70 17.86 1.59
C TYR A 275 -16.90 16.44 1.05
N LEU A 276 -18.11 16.12 0.59
CA LEU A 276 -18.45 14.80 0.04
C LEU A 276 -17.76 14.48 -1.30
N LEU A 277 -17.15 15.49 -1.94
CA LEU A 277 -16.41 15.38 -3.20
C LEU A 277 -14.91 15.66 -3.02
N ARG A 278 -14.42 15.82 -1.78
CA ARG A 278 -12.98 15.95 -1.46
C ARG A 278 -12.30 14.59 -1.51
N ILE A 279 -12.30 14.02 -2.72
CA ILE A 279 -11.71 12.73 -3.11
C ILE A 279 -11.14 12.89 -4.53
N GLY A 280 -10.24 12.00 -4.92
CA GLY A 280 -9.74 11.94 -6.30
C GLY A 280 -10.83 11.63 -7.33
N ALA A 281 -10.60 12.02 -8.59
CA ALA A 281 -11.56 11.83 -9.68
C ALA A 281 -11.97 10.36 -9.91
N ALA A 282 -11.05 9.44 -9.68
CA ALA A 282 -11.26 8.00 -9.56
C ALA A 282 -10.19 7.46 -8.59
N PRO A 283 -10.34 6.26 -7.99
CA PRO A 283 -9.38 5.77 -7.00
C PRO A 283 -7.93 5.74 -7.52
N GLY A 284 -7.71 5.37 -8.79
CA GLY A 284 -6.37 5.36 -9.40
C GLY A 284 -5.70 6.73 -9.57
N PHE A 285 -6.43 7.85 -9.50
CA PHE A 285 -5.82 9.18 -9.57
C PHE A 285 -5.08 9.54 -8.27
N HIS A 286 -5.55 9.07 -7.11
CA HIS A 286 -4.85 9.32 -5.86
C HIS A 286 -3.45 8.69 -5.86
N GLU A 287 -3.34 7.49 -6.41
CA GLU A 287 -2.11 6.69 -6.47
C GLU A 287 -1.13 7.18 -7.55
N GLY A 288 -1.60 7.99 -8.50
CA GLY A 288 -0.81 8.45 -9.66
C GLY A 288 -0.18 9.84 -9.53
N VAL A 289 -0.48 10.57 -8.43
CA VAL A 289 0.11 11.88 -8.10
C VAL A 289 1.42 11.71 -7.34
#